data_AF-A0A350RI10-F1
#
_entry.id   AF-A0A350RI10-F1
#
_cell.length_a   1.000
_cell.length_b   1.000
_cell.length_c   1.000
_cell.angle_alpha   90.00
_cell.angle_beta   90.00
_cell.angle_gamma   90.00
#
_symmetry.space_group_name_H-M   'P 1'
#
loop_
_entity.id
_entity.type
_entity.pdbx_description
1 polymer ?
#
loop_
_entity_poly.entity_id
_entity_poly.type
_entity_poly.pdbx_seq_one_letter_code
_entity_poly.pdbx_strand_id
1 'polypeptide(L)'
;MSVETILVFGEGDEGSPSGLTLELLAAARGLATNVEVFVAGDGAAMAAELGAHGATKVHTTGSLDGKLMGVHAAAALQAHLDTSSPDAVFFGQTPDGRD
;
A
#
# COMPACT_ATOMS: atom_id res chain seq x y z
N MET A 1 -17.76 -12.35 -10.97
CA MET A 1 -16.28 -12.34 -10.93
C MET A 1 -15.90 -12.10 -9.48
N SER A 2 -15.05 -12.95 -8.90
CA SER A 2 -14.43 -12.69 -7.60
C SER A 2 -13.33 -11.63 -7.79
N VAL A 3 -13.11 -10.78 -6.79
CA VAL A 3 -11.96 -9.88 -6.75
C VAL A 3 -10.74 -10.73 -6.40
N GLU A 4 -9.72 -10.73 -7.25
CA GLU A 4 -8.53 -11.57 -7.04
C GLU A 4 -7.47 -10.85 -6.23
N THR A 5 -7.17 -9.59 -6.58
CA THR A 5 -6.13 -8.80 -5.90
C THR A 5 -6.62 -7.39 -5.59
N ILE A 6 -6.52 -7.00 -4.32
CA ILE A 6 -6.62 -5.59 -3.89
C ILE A 6 -5.22 -5.10 -3.52
N LEU A 7 -4.85 -3.94 -4.04
CA LEU A 7 -3.66 -3.21 -3.62
C LEU A 7 -4.04 -2.15 -2.59
N VAL A 8 -3.42 -2.13 -1.42
CA VAL A 8 -3.60 -1.09 -0.39
C VAL A 8 -2.43 -0.11 -0.47
N PHE A 9 -2.72 1.18 -0.56
CA PHE A 9 -1.70 2.22 -0.35
C PHE A 9 -1.37 2.27 1.15
N GLY A 10 -0.17 1.80 1.48
CA GLY A 10 0.28 1.59 2.85
C GLY A 10 0.95 2.84 3.41
N GLU A 11 0.32 3.41 4.43
CA GLU A 11 0.82 4.58 5.18
C GLU A 11 1.30 4.16 6.57
N GLY A 12 2.22 4.94 7.15
CA GLY A 12 2.82 4.66 8.45
C GLY A 12 3.85 5.70 8.86
N ASP A 13 4.37 5.58 10.08
CA ASP A 13 5.39 6.43 10.69
C ASP A 13 6.44 5.58 11.42
N GLU A 14 7.64 6.13 11.61
CA GLU A 14 8.75 5.55 12.42
C GLU A 14 9.04 4.04 12.20
N GLY A 15 8.69 3.51 11.02
CA GLY A 15 8.91 2.11 10.65
C GLY A 15 7.71 1.17 10.88
N SER A 16 6.57 1.67 11.36
CA SER A 16 5.35 0.88 11.57
C SER A 16 4.19 1.34 10.68
N PRO A 17 3.34 0.42 10.20
CA PRO A 17 2.10 0.77 9.53
C PRO A 17 1.15 1.53 10.46
N SER A 18 0.43 2.49 9.90
CA SER A 18 -0.65 3.16 10.63
C SER A 18 -1.78 2.18 10.95
N GLY A 19 -2.53 2.45 12.03
CA GLY A 19 -3.72 1.66 12.35
C GLY A 19 -4.74 1.63 11.21
N LEU A 20 -4.89 2.74 10.48
CA LEU A 20 -5.78 2.80 9.31
C LEU A 20 -5.33 1.87 8.18
N THR A 21 -4.02 1.78 7.91
CA THR A 21 -3.46 0.82 6.94
C THR A 21 -3.81 -0.61 7.34
N LEU A 22 -3.69 -0.95 8.62
CA LEU A 22 -4.01 -2.29 9.13
C LEU A 22 -5.51 -2.60 9.05
N GLU A 23 -6.38 -1.62 9.30
CA GLU A 23 -7.83 -1.75 9.14
C GLU A 23 -8.21 -1.94 7.66
N LEU A 24 -7.59 -1.20 6.74
CA LEU A 24 -7.79 -1.37 5.30
C LEU A 24 -7.34 -2.74 4.80
N LEU A 25 -6.20 -3.24 5.26
CA LEU A 25 -5.76 -4.61 4.99
C LEU A 25 -6.78 -5.65 5.46
N ALA A 26 -7.30 -5.48 6.68
CA ALA A 26 -8.30 -6.38 7.23
C ALA A 26 -9.60 -6.37 6.40
N ALA A 27 -10.05 -5.18 5.98
CA ALA A 27 -11.22 -5.03 5.11
C ALA A 27 -11.00 -5.65 3.72
N ALA A 28 -9.85 -5.37 3.08
CA ALA A 28 -9.50 -5.89 1.77
C ALA A 28 -9.47 -7.43 1.74
N ARG A 29 -8.96 -8.06 2.80
CA ARG A 29 -8.92 -9.53 2.94
C ARG A 29 -10.30 -10.17 3.04
N GLY A 30 -11.32 -9.40 3.45
CA GLY A 30 -12.72 -9.84 3.41
C GLY A 30 -13.33 -9.81 2.00
N LEU A 31 -12.64 -9.20 1.03
CA LEU A 31 -13.16 -8.93 -0.31
C LEU A 31 -12.36 -9.61 -1.44
N ALA A 32 -11.06 -9.86 -1.24
CA ALA A 32 -10.16 -10.41 -2.26
C ALA A 32 -9.36 -11.63 -1.77
N THR A 33 -8.93 -12.45 -2.73
CA THR A 33 -8.03 -13.59 -2.48
C THR A 33 -6.65 -13.14 -2.00
N ASN A 34 -6.09 -12.14 -2.68
CA ASN A 34 -4.78 -11.57 -2.40
C ASN A 34 -4.90 -10.11 -2.01
N VAL A 35 -4.11 -9.70 -1.03
CA VAL A 35 -3.98 -8.31 -0.64
C VAL A 35 -2.52 -7.94 -0.68
N GLU A 36 -2.15 -7.03 -1.58
CA GLU A 36 -0.79 -6.50 -1.67
C GLU A 36 -0.77 -5.09 -1.10
N VAL A 37 0.41 -4.61 -0.69
CA VAL A 37 0.60 -3.25 -0.16
C VAL A 37 1.61 -2.50 -1.00
N PHE A 38 1.33 -1.24 -1.31
CA PHE A 38 2.29 -0.32 -1.91
C PHE A 38 2.67 0.76 -0.90
N VAL A 39 3.94 0.86 -0.54
CA VAL A 39 4.46 1.86 0.39
C VAL A 39 5.29 2.90 -0.35
N ALA A 40 4.94 4.17 -0.21
CA ALA A 40 5.75 5.29 -0.66
C ALA A 40 6.89 5.53 0.35
N GLY A 41 8.06 4.94 0.09
CA GLY A 41 9.20 4.92 1.00
C GLY A 41 9.90 3.57 1.04
N ASP A 42 10.77 3.37 2.03
CA ASP A 42 11.53 2.12 2.20
C ASP A 42 10.63 0.93 2.56
N GLY A 43 9.67 1.11 3.47
CA GLY A 43 8.66 0.10 3.84
C GLY A 43 9.19 -1.19 4.48
N ALA A 44 10.50 -1.41 4.56
CA ALA A 44 11.08 -2.67 5.02
C ALA A 44 10.75 -2.96 6.50
N ALA A 45 10.78 -1.94 7.35
CA ALA A 45 10.42 -2.06 8.77
C ALA A 45 8.94 -2.46 8.97
N MET A 46 8.05 -2.06 8.05
CA MET A 46 6.62 -2.33 8.12
C MET A 46 6.26 -3.74 7.65
N ALA A 47 7.13 -4.39 6.87
CA ALA A 47 6.79 -5.60 6.11
C ALA A 47 6.32 -6.78 7.00
N ALA A 48 6.95 -6.96 8.17
CA ALA A 48 6.59 -8.03 9.10
C ALA A 48 5.17 -7.86 9.65
N GLU A 49 4.81 -6.63 10.06
CA GLU A 49 3.50 -6.32 10.62
C GLU A 49 2.41 -6.33 9.55
N LEU A 50 2.68 -5.75 8.37
CA LEU A 50 1.77 -5.83 7.22
C LEU A 50 1.47 -7.28 6.85
N GLY A 51 2.48 -8.14 6.83
CA GLY A 51 2.32 -9.58 6.57
C GLY A 51 1.47 -10.29 7.63
N ALA A 52 1.67 -9.95 8.91
CA ALA A 52 0.85 -10.48 10.01
C ALA A 52 -0.64 -10.09 9.89
N HIS A 53 -0.93 -8.96 9.21
CA HIS A 53 -2.28 -8.47 8.95
C HIS A 53 -2.86 -8.88 7.59
N GLY A 54 -2.17 -9.75 6.85
CA GLY A 54 -2.70 -10.38 5.64
C GLY A 54 -2.16 -9.83 4.32
N ALA A 55 -1.15 -8.96 4.34
CA ALA A 55 -0.43 -8.60 3.11
C ALA A 55 0.34 -9.81 2.57
N THR A 56 0.08 -10.19 1.33
CA THR A 56 0.78 -11.28 0.63
C THR A 56 2.08 -10.79 -0.03
N LYS A 57 2.17 -9.48 -0.30
CA LYS A 57 3.36 -8.82 -0.83
C LYS A 57 3.38 -7.35 -0.42
N VAL A 58 4.58 -6.82 -0.21
CA VAL A 58 4.81 -5.39 0.03
C VAL A 58 5.74 -4.86 -1.07
N HIS A 59 5.23 -3.90 -1.83
CA HIS A 59 5.96 -3.12 -2.83
C HIS A 59 6.38 -1.81 -2.21
N THR A 60 7.57 -1.33 -2.57
CA THR A 60 8.11 -0.10 -2.01
C THR A 60 8.75 0.70 -3.12
N THR A 61 8.67 2.03 -3.02
CA THR A 61 9.41 2.91 -3.94
C THR A 61 10.89 2.99 -3.60
N GLY A 62 11.29 2.47 -2.44
CA GLY A 62 12.52 2.86 -1.77
C GLY A 62 12.44 4.28 -1.21
N SER A 63 13.54 4.75 -0.62
CA SER A 63 13.67 6.13 -0.14
C SER A 63 13.24 7.14 -1.21
N LEU A 64 12.43 8.13 -0.81
CA LEU A 64 12.07 9.26 -1.66
C LEU A 64 13.15 10.37 -1.67
N ASP A 65 14.24 10.21 -0.92
CA ASP A 65 15.40 11.12 -0.86
C ASP A 65 15.01 12.59 -0.61
N GLY A 66 14.02 12.82 0.25
CA GLY A 66 13.52 14.16 0.60
C GLY A 66 12.64 14.82 -0.47
N LYS A 67 12.26 14.09 -1.53
CA LYS A 67 11.28 14.55 -2.52
C LYS A 67 9.87 14.57 -1.94
N LEU A 68 9.01 15.42 -2.50
CA LEU A 68 7.60 15.52 -2.12
C LEU A 68 6.86 14.22 -2.44
N MET A 69 6.15 13.68 -1.45
CA MET A 69 5.50 12.38 -1.54
C MET A 69 4.48 12.32 -2.68
N GLY A 70 3.48 13.21 -2.71
CA GLY A 70 2.35 13.14 -3.64
C GLY A 70 2.72 12.79 -5.09
N VAL A 71 3.42 13.68 -5.79
CA VAL A 71 3.76 13.46 -7.21
C VAL A 71 4.68 12.25 -7.45
N HIS A 72 5.62 11.96 -6.53
CA HIS A 72 6.58 10.89 -6.73
C HIS A 72 5.98 9.52 -6.40
N ALA A 73 5.16 9.45 -5.34
CA ALA A 73 4.40 8.26 -4.98
C ALA A 73 3.36 7.94 -6.06
N ALA A 74 2.62 8.94 -6.56
CA ALA A 74 1.64 8.75 -7.63
C ALA A 74 2.29 8.25 -8.93
N ALA A 75 3.42 8.82 -9.35
CA ALA A 75 4.13 8.38 -10.53
C ALA A 75 4.68 6.94 -10.38
N ALA A 76 5.20 6.60 -9.21
CA ALA A 76 5.69 5.25 -8.94
C ALA A 76 4.55 4.22 -8.86
N LEU A 77 3.41 4.60 -8.27
CA LEU A 77 2.21 3.77 -8.26
C LEU A 77 1.67 3.55 -9.67
N GLN A 78 1.63 4.59 -10.52
CA GLN A 78 1.26 4.44 -11.92
C GLN A 78 2.17 3.43 -12.64
N ALA A 79 3.49 3.58 -12.50
CA ALA A 79 4.45 2.66 -13.11
C ALA A 79 4.29 1.22 -12.58
N HIS A 80 3.94 1.06 -11.31
CA HIS A 80 3.59 -0.24 -10.74
C HIS A 80 2.35 -0.81 -11.45
N LEU A 81 1.28 -0.03 -11.56
CA LEU A 81 0.01 -0.43 -12.18
C LEU A 81 0.12 -0.73 -13.70
N ASP A 82 1.12 -0.19 -14.39
CA ASP A 82 1.41 -0.54 -15.79
C ASP A 82 1.99 -1.96 -15.93
N THR A 83 2.54 -2.52 -14.85
CA THR A 83 3.17 -3.85 -14.81
C THR A 83 2.39 -4.88 -13.98
N SER A 84 1.54 -4.41 -13.07
CA SER A 84 0.63 -5.20 -12.24
C SER A 84 -0.78 -4.63 -12.36
N SER A 85 -1.80 -5.46 -12.53
CA SER A 85 -3.18 -4.99 -12.66
C SER A 85 -4.04 -5.53 -11.53
N PRO A 86 -3.97 -4.93 -10.32
CA PRO A 86 -4.91 -5.27 -9.25
C PRO A 86 -6.34 -4.90 -9.66
N ASP A 87 -7.33 -5.61 -9.14
CA ASP A 87 -8.74 -5.37 -9.45
C ASP A 87 -9.27 -4.08 -8.80
N ALA A 88 -8.65 -3.66 -7.68
CA ALA A 88 -8.93 -2.39 -7.02
C ALA A 88 -7.70 -1.89 -6.26
N VAL A 89 -7.65 -0.57 -6.05
CA VAL A 89 -6.66 0.10 -5.19
C VAL A 89 -7.39 0.83 -4.07
N PHE A 90 -7.01 0.56 -2.83
CA PHE A 90 -7.60 1.17 -1.64
C PHE A 90 -6.65 2.20 -1.05
N PHE A 91 -7.19 3.36 -0.69
CA PHE A 91 -6.47 4.46 -0.06
C PHE A 91 -7.08 4.77 1.30
N GLY A 92 -6.22 5.14 2.25
CA GLY A 92 -6.66 5.82 3.46
C GLY A 92 -7.25 7.19 3.13
N GLN A 93 -8.27 7.61 3.88
CA GLN A 93 -8.80 8.98 3.78
C GLN A 93 -7.97 9.95 4.63
N THR A 94 -6.64 9.84 4.55
CA THR A 94 -5.66 10.72 5.20
C THR A 94 -5.37 11.93 4.31
N PRO A 95 -4.58 12.92 4.75
CA PRO A 95 -4.11 13.98 3.86
C PRO A 95 -3.33 13.43 2.65
N ASP A 96 -2.39 12.52 2.87
CA ASP A 96 -1.54 11.97 1.80
C ASP A 96 -2.32 11.00 0.90
N GLY A 97 -3.23 10.19 1.44
CA GLY A 97 -4.08 9.30 0.64
C GLY A 97 -5.16 10.03 -0.19
N ARG A 98 -5.44 11.30 0.13
CA ARG A 98 -6.36 12.17 -0.63
C ARG A 98 -5.67 13.05 -1.67
N ASP A 99 -4.37 13.29 -1.52
CA ASP A 99 -3.53 14.05 -2.49
C ASP A 99 -3.19 13.17 -3.70
#